data_AF-A0A8G0KU89-F1
#
_entry.id   AF-A0A8G0KU89-F1
#
_cell.length_a   1.000
_cell.length_b   1.000
_cell.length_c   1.000
_cell.angle_alpha   90.00
_cell.angle_beta   90.00
_cell.angle_gamma   90.00
#
_symmetry.space_group_name_H-M   'P 1'
#
loop_
_entity.id
_entity.type
_entity.pdbx_description
1 polymer ?
#
loop_
_entity_poly.entity_id
_entity_poly.type
_entity_poly.pdbx_seq_one_letter_code
_entity_poly.pdbx_strand_id
1 'polypeptide(L)'
;MSKLNINNSEWLELVFEGKNKAYGAYQLRKQDNSTSTKAFLSGLFLLTGIAILPIILSSFKEKPPIICPSNDLGNIIITEVHLPKKKNKKKLKNNSNKLEKQTL
;
A
#
# COMPACT_ATOMS: atom_id res chain seq x y z
N MET A 1 33.64 29.57 5.81
CA MET A 1 32.37 30.23 6.18
C MET A 1 31.40 29.17 6.66
N SER A 2 30.97 29.22 7.92
CA SER A 2 29.92 28.34 8.44
C SER A 2 28.58 28.65 7.74
N LYS A 3 27.88 27.61 7.30
CA LYS A 3 26.61 27.75 6.56
C LYS A 3 25.49 28.07 7.55
N LEU A 4 24.95 29.29 7.51
CA LEU A 4 23.76 29.64 8.28
C LEU A 4 22.51 29.01 7.63
N ASN A 5 21.79 28.18 8.39
CA ASN A 5 20.51 27.57 7.98
C ASN A 5 19.33 28.35 8.59
N ILE A 6 18.72 29.24 7.79
CA ILE A 6 17.58 30.08 8.20
C ILE A 6 16.29 29.30 8.49
N ASN A 7 16.21 28.05 8.01
CA ASN A 7 15.03 27.19 8.16
C ASN A 7 15.09 26.32 9.43
N ASN A 8 16.16 26.43 10.22
CA ASN A 8 16.26 25.71 11.49
C ASN A 8 15.29 26.33 12.51
N SER A 9 14.60 25.49 13.27
CA SER A 9 13.73 25.91 14.38
C SER A 9 14.48 26.74 15.42
N GLU A 10 15.76 26.47 15.67
CA GLU A 10 16.56 27.24 16.63
C GLU A 10 16.70 28.71 16.22
N TRP A 11 16.92 28.97 14.92
CA TRP A 11 17.02 30.33 14.40
C TRP A 11 15.68 31.06 14.47
N LEU A 12 14.57 30.35 14.18
CA LEU A 12 13.22 30.86 14.35
C LEU A 12 12.93 31.26 15.80
N GLU A 13 13.32 30.41 16.77
CA GLU A 13 13.12 30.69 18.20
C GLU A 13 13.93 31.92 18.65
N LEU A 14 15.17 32.06 18.20
CA LEU A 14 16.03 33.21 18.52
C LEU A 14 15.46 34.53 17.98
N VAL A 15 15.00 34.57 16.73
CA VAL A 15 14.44 35.81 16.13
C VAL A 15 13.13 36.24 16.80
N PHE A 16 12.38 35.29 17.35
CA PHE A 16 11.11 35.53 18.04
C PHE A 16 11.23 35.44 19.57
N GLU A 17 12.44 35.46 20.12
CA GLU A 17 12.66 35.52 21.56
C GLU A 17 12.12 36.84 22.13
N GLY A 18 11.33 36.77 23.20
CA GLY A 18 10.67 37.94 23.79
C GLY A 18 9.59 38.62 22.90
N LYS A 19 9.22 38.03 21.77
CA LYS A 19 8.21 38.54 20.83
C LYS A 19 6.93 37.68 20.85
N ASN A 20 5.89 38.17 20.18
CA ASN A 20 4.63 37.43 20.04
C ASN A 20 4.80 36.23 19.07
N LYS A 21 4.79 35.01 19.63
CA LYS A 21 4.82 33.73 18.89
C LYS A 21 3.45 33.28 18.38
N ALA A 22 2.37 33.95 18.76
CA ALA A 22 1.05 33.70 18.19
C ALA A 22 0.90 34.27 16.77
N TYR A 23 1.85 35.08 16.30
CA TYR A 23 1.84 35.63 14.95
C TYR A 23 1.87 34.52 13.89
N GLY A 24 1.02 34.66 12.87
CA GLY A 24 0.80 33.62 11.86
C GLY A 24 2.10 33.14 11.20
N ALA A 25 3.02 34.04 10.87
CA ALA A 25 4.28 33.67 10.20
C ALA A 25 5.21 32.80 11.06
N TYR A 26 5.16 32.92 12.39
CA TYR A 26 5.91 32.02 13.28
C TYR A 26 5.26 30.63 13.29
N GLN A 27 3.93 30.57 13.37
CA GLN A 27 3.20 29.29 13.36
C GLN A 27 3.40 28.52 12.06
N LEU A 28 3.37 29.21 10.90
CA LEU A 28 3.66 28.62 9.59
C LEU A 28 5.03 27.93 9.57
N ARG A 29 6.11 28.68 9.87
CA ARG A 29 7.47 28.12 9.89
C ARG A 29 7.67 26.99 10.90
N LYS A 30 6.98 27.08 12.04
CA LYS A 30 7.02 26.02 13.06
C LYS A 30 6.31 24.74 12.60
N GLN A 31 5.26 24.85 11.80
CA GLN A 31 4.45 23.71 11.37
C GLN A 31 4.87 23.11 10.03
N ASP A 32 5.74 23.76 9.23
CA ASP A 32 6.15 23.30 7.89
C ASP A 32 6.60 21.83 7.82
N ASN A 33 7.41 21.37 8.77
CA ASN A 33 7.86 19.97 8.81
C ASN A 33 6.71 18.98 9.08
N SER A 34 5.78 19.39 9.97
CA SER A 34 4.62 18.58 10.30
C SER A 34 3.63 18.48 9.14
N THR A 35 3.44 19.58 8.40
CA THR A 35 2.59 19.65 7.22
C THR A 35 3.14 18.75 6.11
N SER A 36 4.44 18.78 5.86
CA SER A 36 5.10 17.93 4.85
C SER A 36 4.94 16.45 5.17
N THR A 37 5.15 16.07 6.44
CA THR A 37 4.98 14.67 6.89
C THR A 37 3.53 14.21 6.77
N LYS A 38 2.57 15.06 7.17
CA LYS A 38 1.13 14.78 7.04
C LYS A 38 0.71 14.65 5.57
N ALA A 39 1.20 15.51 4.68
CA ALA A 39 0.90 15.46 3.26
C ALA A 39 1.44 14.16 2.62
N PHE A 40 2.67 13.78 2.97
CA PHE A 40 3.26 12.53 2.50
C PHE A 40 2.45 11.31 2.96
N LEU A 41 2.12 11.23 4.25
CA LEU A 41 1.31 10.14 4.79
C LEU A 41 -0.09 10.11 4.16
N SER A 42 -0.74 11.26 4.03
CA SER A 42 -2.06 11.37 3.40
C SER A 42 -2.04 10.87 1.95
N GLY A 43 -1.03 11.29 1.17
CA GLY A 43 -0.84 10.81 -0.20
C GLY A 43 -0.60 9.30 -0.27
N LEU A 44 0.20 8.75 0.65
CA LEU A 44 0.43 7.32 0.74
C LEU A 44 -0.85 6.55 1.10
N PHE A 45 -1.63 7.04 2.06
CA PHE A 45 -2.92 6.45 2.42
C PHE A 45 -3.91 6.48 1.26
N LEU A 46 -3.97 7.57 0.51
CA LEU A 46 -4.83 7.69 -0.65
C LEU A 46 -4.46 6.65 -1.73
N LEU A 47 -3.16 6.55 -2.05
CA LEU A 47 -2.68 5.64 -3.08
C LEU A 47 -2.88 4.17 -2.69
N THR A 48 -2.57 3.83 -1.45
CA THR A 48 -2.80 2.48 -0.90
C THR A 48 -4.29 2.15 -0.84
N GLY A 49 -5.14 3.11 -0.45
CA GLY A 49 -6.59 2.94 -0.43
C GLY A 49 -7.15 2.59 -1.81
N ILE A 50 -6.76 3.32 -2.85
CA ILE A 50 -7.16 3.04 -4.24
C ILE A 50 -6.67 1.65 -4.69
N ALA A 51 -5.42 1.30 -4.36
CA ALA A 51 -4.84 0.02 -4.74
C ALA A 51 -5.54 -1.18 -4.06
N ILE A 52 -6.00 -1.03 -2.82
CA ILE A 52 -6.63 -2.10 -2.03
C ILE A 52 -8.15 -2.17 -2.27
N LEU A 53 -8.76 -1.11 -2.81
CA LEU A 53 -10.19 -1.03 -3.11
C LEU A 53 -10.76 -2.23 -3.90
N PRO A 54 -10.16 -2.71 -5.01
CA PRO A 54 -10.71 -3.86 -5.75
C PRO A 54 -10.64 -5.16 -4.94
N ILE A 55 -9.63 -5.30 -4.08
CA ILE A 55 -9.45 -6.49 -3.23
C ILE A 55 -10.58 -6.54 -2.20
N ILE A 56 -10.83 -5.42 -1.53
CA ILE A 56 -11.96 -5.28 -0.58
C ILE A 56 -13.28 -5.59 -1.28
N LEU A 57 -13.53 -4.97 -2.45
CA LEU A 57 -14.79 -5.14 -3.17
C LEU A 57 -15.00 -6.58 -3.69
N SER A 58 -13.92 -7.24 -4.09
CA SER A 58 -13.95 -8.65 -4.50
C SER A 58 -14.30 -9.60 -3.36
N SER A 59 -13.95 -9.25 -2.11
CA SER A 59 -14.26 -10.06 -0.93
C SER A 59 -15.74 -10.04 -0.55
N PHE A 60 -16.49 -9.02 -0.96
CA PHE A 60 -17.93 -8.88 -0.68
C PHE A 60 -18.82 -9.39 -1.81
N LYS A 61 -18.27 -9.83 -2.95
CA LYS A 61 -19.07 -10.50 -3.97
C LYS A 61 -19.47 -11.89 -3.46
N GLU A 62 -20.75 -12.04 -3.15
CA GLU A 62 -21.32 -13.37 -2.93
C GLU A 62 -21.08 -14.24 -4.17
N LYS A 63 -20.59 -15.46 -3.94
CA LYS A 63 -20.44 -16.45 -5.00
C LYS A 63 -21.82 -16.65 -5.62
N PRO A 64 -21.99 -16.50 -6.95
CA PRO A 64 -23.30 -16.69 -7.55
C PRO A 64 -23.83 -18.08 -7.17
N PRO A 65 -25.13 -18.21 -6.83
CA PRO A 65 -25.71 -19.50 -6.53
C PRO A 65 -25.42 -20.42 -7.72
N ILE A 66 -24.95 -21.64 -7.42
CA ILE A 66 -24.85 -22.69 -8.43
C ILE A 66 -26.30 -23.00 -8.81
N ILE A 67 -26.77 -22.43 -9.92
CA ILE A 67 -28.04 -22.81 -10.51
C ILE A 67 -27.81 -24.22 -11.07
N CYS A 68 -28.10 -25.24 -10.28
CA CYS A 68 -28.35 -26.56 -10.83
C CYS A 68 -29.58 -26.39 -11.73
N PRO A 69 -29.49 -26.63 -13.04
CA PRO A 69 -30.67 -26.57 -13.90
C PRO A 69 -31.68 -27.56 -13.34
N SER A 70 -32.88 -27.09 -13.00
CA SER A 70 -34.02 -27.93 -12.66
C SER A 70 -34.24 -28.89 -13.82
N ASN A 71 -34.00 -30.16 -13.56
CA ASN A 71 -34.15 -31.28 -14.46
C ASN A 71 -35.64 -31.56 -14.73
N ASP A 72 -36.23 -30.78 -15.63
CA ASP A 72 -37.42 -31.17 -16.37
C ASP A 72 -36.98 -31.82 -17.69
N LEU A 73 -36.38 -33.01 -17.56
CA LEU A 73 -36.32 -34.11 -18.53
C LEU A 73 -35.33 -35.15 -17.97
N GLY A 74 -35.86 -36.34 -17.65
CA GLY A 74 -35.19 -37.62 -17.37
C GLY A 74 -33.72 -37.62 -16.92
N ASN A 75 -33.49 -37.99 -15.65
CA ASN A 75 -32.28 -38.57 -15.05
C ASN A 75 -30.95 -38.42 -15.84
N ILE A 76 -30.36 -37.22 -15.80
CA ILE A 76 -28.97 -37.00 -16.24
C ILE A 76 -28.06 -37.32 -15.05
N ILE A 77 -27.25 -38.38 -15.16
CA ILE A 77 -26.23 -38.72 -14.17
C ILE A 77 -25.07 -37.72 -14.33
N ILE A 78 -24.94 -36.79 -13.39
CA ILE A 78 -23.80 -35.87 -13.30
C ILE A 78 -22.59 -36.69 -12.85
N THR A 79 -21.71 -37.05 -13.78
CA THR A 79 -20.39 -37.59 -13.42
C THR A 79 -19.50 -36.42 -13.05
N GLU A 80 -19.05 -36.35 -11.80
CA GLU A 80 -18.04 -35.38 -11.37
C GLU A 80 -16.75 -35.60 -12.19
N VAL A 81 -16.49 -34.70 -13.13
CA VAL A 81 -15.21 -34.66 -13.83
C VAL A 81 -14.15 -34.23 -12.82
N HIS A 82 -13.37 -35.19 -12.33
CA HIS A 82 -12.16 -34.91 -11.56
C HIS A 82 -11.14 -34.22 -12.48
N LEU A 83 -11.08 -32.89 -12.46
CA LEU A 83 -10.00 -32.16 -13.09
C LEU A 83 -8.70 -32.45 -12.33
N PRO A 84 -7.62 -32.89 -13.00
CA PRO A 84 -6.33 -33.04 -12.35
C PRO A 84 -5.84 -31.68 -11.81
N LYS A 85 -5.46 -31.66 -10.54
CA LYS A 85 -4.96 -30.47 -9.82
C LYS A 85 -3.90 -29.76 -10.65
N LYS A 86 -4.17 -28.52 -11.06
CA LYS A 86 -3.20 -27.63 -11.70
C LYS A 86 -2.00 -27.45 -10.76
N LYS A 87 -0.87 -28.08 -11.12
CA LYS A 87 0.39 -27.95 -10.36
C LYS A 87 0.78 -26.47 -10.29
N ASN A 88 0.82 -25.93 -9.07
CA ASN A 88 1.28 -24.57 -8.82
C ASN A 88 2.73 -24.42 -9.31
N LYS A 89 2.95 -23.58 -10.33
CA LYS A 89 4.26 -23.10 -10.76
C LYS A 89 4.82 -22.13 -9.71
N LYS A 90 5.23 -22.65 -8.55
CA LYS A 90 6.01 -21.91 -7.55
C LYS A 90 7.10 -22.84 -7.01
N LYS A 91 8.16 -23.01 -7.81
CA LYS A 91 9.52 -23.45 -7.42
C LYS A 91 10.39 -23.51 -8.68
N LEU A 92 10.71 -22.35 -9.24
CA LEU A 92 11.77 -22.25 -10.26
C LEU A 92 12.60 -20.97 -10.13
N LYS A 93 12.84 -20.53 -8.88
CA LYS A 93 13.66 -19.33 -8.63
C LYS A 93 14.62 -19.43 -7.44
N ASN A 94 15.03 -20.65 -7.07
CA ASN A 94 15.95 -20.87 -5.96
C ASN A 94 17.28 -21.52 -6.37
N ASN A 95 17.51 -21.79 -7.67
CA ASN A 95 18.76 -22.39 -8.15
C ASN A 95 19.71 -21.43 -8.88
N SER A 96 19.33 -20.16 -9.08
CA SER A 96 20.23 -19.17 -9.70
C SER A 96 21.36 -18.73 -8.75
N ASN A 97 21.12 -18.71 -7.44
CA ASN A 97 22.13 -18.30 -6.44
C ASN A 97 23.15 -19.41 -6.12
N LYS A 98 23.04 -20.58 -6.77
CA LYS A 98 24.02 -21.66 -6.65
C LYS A 98 25.02 -21.69 -7.82
N LEU A 99 24.67 -21.07 -8.96
CA LEU A 99 25.54 -21.04 -10.14
C LEU A 99 26.60 -19.93 -10.08
N GLU A 100 26.38 -18.82 -9.36
CA GLU A 100 27.42 -17.80 -9.16
C GLU A 100 28.45 -18.17 -8.07
N LYS A 101 28.15 -19.14 -7.19
CA LYS A 101 29.10 -19.59 -6.15
C LYS A 101 30.04 -20.72 -6.62
N GLN A 102 29.96 -21.11 -7.90
CA GLN A 102 30.81 -22.16 -8.49
C GLN A 102 31.75 -21.62 -9.57
N THR A 103 31.74 -20.31 -9.86
CA THR A 103 32.64 -19.66 -10.81
C THR A 103 33.59 -18.67 -10.14
N LEU A 104 34.05 -18.99 -8.92
CA LEU A 104 35.24 -18.43 -8.28
C LEU A 104 36.21 -19.57 -7.99
#